data_AF-A0A5C7FZ35-F1
#
_entry.id   AF-A0A5C7FZ35-F1
#
_cell.length_a   1.000
_cell.length_b   1.000
_cell.length_c   1.000
_cell.angle_alpha   90.00
_cell.angle_beta   90.00
_cell.angle_gamma   90.00
#
_symmetry.space_group_name_H-M   'P 1'
#
loop_
_entity.id
_entity.type
_entity.pdbx_description
1 polymer ?
#
loop_
_entity_poly.entity_id
_entity_poly.type
_entity_poly.pdbx_seq_one_letter_code
_entity_poly.pdbx_strand_id
1 'polypeptide(L)'
;MNLQLSDIGEAIQLAIAPVFLLAGVGTMLIVLTNRLGRLIDRSRVLEDRLKAQPENDCVGELCSLYYRARLINVGITASTACGLLICVVIAMLFLGDTTDLPLDQYIALCFVGGMLALIVAFVYFMREILICCSFMRAQQLKVLEGCGATAG
;
A
#
# COMPACT_ATOMS: atom_id res chain seq x y z
N MET A 1 -32.96 19.81 -30.30
CA MET A 1 -32.78 18.98 -29.09
C MET A 1 -31.80 17.84 -29.42
N ASN A 2 -30.55 18.18 -29.74
CA ASN A 2 -29.45 17.22 -29.74
C ASN A 2 -28.93 17.27 -28.31
N LEU A 3 -29.32 16.31 -27.47
CA LEU A 3 -28.78 16.20 -26.13
C LEU A 3 -27.26 16.08 -26.23
N GLN A 4 -26.59 16.74 -25.30
CA GLN A 4 -25.15 16.89 -25.10
C GLN A 4 -24.40 15.55 -24.93
N LEU A 5 -24.52 14.65 -25.91
CA LEU A 5 -23.69 13.44 -26.00
C LEU A 5 -22.21 13.81 -26.18
N SER A 6 -21.92 14.99 -26.75
CA SER A 6 -20.57 15.50 -26.88
C SER A 6 -19.97 15.89 -25.52
N ASP A 7 -20.66 16.70 -24.70
CA ASP A 7 -20.13 17.14 -23.38
C ASP A 7 -19.94 15.96 -22.43
N ILE A 8 -20.94 15.07 -22.33
CA ILE A 8 -20.83 13.87 -21.49
C ILE A 8 -19.70 12.96 -21.98
N GLY A 9 -19.51 12.86 -23.30
CA GLY A 9 -18.42 12.09 -23.90
C GLY A 9 -17.03 12.65 -23.59
N GLU A 10 -16.89 13.98 -23.62
CA GLU A 10 -15.66 14.70 -23.30
C GLU A 10 -15.31 14.57 -21.80
N ALA A 11 -16.29 14.74 -20.92
CA ALA A 11 -16.13 14.52 -19.49
C ALA A 11 -15.68 13.10 -19.15
N ILE A 12 -16.26 12.08 -19.81
CA ILE A 12 -15.84 10.69 -19.64
C ILE A 12 -14.40 10.52 -20.11
N GLN A 13 -14.00 11.06 -21.26
CA GLN A 13 -12.63 10.95 -21.76
C GLN A 13 -11.60 11.57 -20.81
N LEU A 14 -11.90 12.73 -20.24
CA LEU A 14 -11.06 13.39 -19.24
C LEU A 14 -10.95 12.56 -17.96
N ALA A 15 -12.01 11.86 -17.55
CA ALA A 15 -12.03 11.02 -16.35
C ALA A 15 -11.31 9.66 -16.51
N ILE A 16 -11.10 9.16 -17.73
CA ILE A 16 -10.46 7.85 -17.97
C ILE A 16 -9.03 7.80 -17.40
N ALA A 17 -8.25 8.85 -17.57
CA ALA A 17 -6.86 8.89 -17.11
C ALA A 17 -6.70 8.69 -15.58
N PRO A 18 -7.42 9.45 -14.71
CA PRO A 18 -7.37 9.22 -13.27
C PRO A 18 -8.01 7.88 -12.84
N VAL A 19 -9.04 7.39 -13.54
CA VAL A 19 -9.65 6.06 -13.27
C VAL A 19 -8.64 4.93 -13.51
N PHE A 20 -7.80 5.02 -14.54
CA PHE A 20 -6.75 4.05 -14.79
C PHE A 20 -5.76 3.97 -13.62
N LEU A 21 -5.37 5.12 -13.06
CA LEU A 21 -4.52 5.18 -11.88
C LEU A 21 -5.21 4.54 -10.66
N LEU A 22 -6.51 4.77 -10.48
CA LEU A 22 -7.30 4.19 -9.38
C LEU A 22 -7.29 2.65 -9.40
N ALA A 23 -7.35 2.03 -10.58
CA ALA A 23 -7.21 0.58 -10.72
C ALA A 23 -5.82 0.08 -10.27
N GLY A 24 -4.76 0.84 -10.59
CA GLY A 24 -3.40 0.56 -10.14
C GLY A 24 -3.27 0.65 -8.61
N VAL A 25 -3.86 1.68 -8.00
CA VAL A 25 -3.92 1.85 -6.54
C VAL A 25 -4.68 0.71 -5.88
N GLY A 26 -5.81 0.28 -6.45
CA GLY A 26 -6.58 -0.86 -5.94
C GLY A 26 -5.78 -2.16 -5.92
N THR A 27 -5.04 -2.44 -7.00
CA THR A 27 -4.15 -3.60 -7.08
C THR A 27 -3.05 -3.53 -6.01
N MET A 28 -2.45 -2.37 -5.83
CA MET A 28 -1.42 -2.14 -4.82
C MET A 28 -1.94 -2.37 -3.39
N LEU A 29 -3.15 -1.89 -3.11
CA LEU A 29 -3.82 -2.07 -1.82
C LEU A 29 -4.08 -3.55 -1.53
N ILE A 30 -4.51 -4.33 -2.52
CA ILE A 30 -4.69 -5.78 -2.39
C ILE A 30 -3.36 -6.46 -2.04
N VAL A 31 -2.26 -6.10 -2.72
CA VAL A 31 -0.93 -6.66 -2.45
C VAL A 31 -0.47 -6.33 -1.02
N LEU A 32 -0.60 -5.08 -0.60
CA LEU A 32 -0.21 -4.63 0.75
C LEU A 32 -1.06 -5.30 1.84
N THR A 33 -2.37 -5.41 1.63
CA THR A 33 -3.30 -6.02 2.59
C THR A 33 -3.02 -7.52 2.75
N ASN A 34 -2.78 -8.23 1.64
CA ASN A 34 -2.39 -9.64 1.68
C ASN A 34 -1.06 -9.85 2.42
N ARG A 35 -0.08 -8.96 2.22
CA ARG A 35 1.20 -8.99 2.96
C ARG A 35 1.01 -8.75 4.45
N LEU A 36 0.20 -7.76 4.81
CA LEU A 36 -0.11 -7.45 6.21
C LEU A 36 -0.78 -8.65 6.90
N GLY A 37 -1.79 -9.25 6.27
CA GLY A 37 -2.48 -10.42 6.79
C GLY A 37 -1.52 -11.56 7.12
N ARG A 38 -0.64 -11.91 6.17
CA ARG A 38 0.39 -12.94 6.39
C ARG A 38 1.36 -12.60 7.52
N LEU A 39 1.69 -11.32 7.71
CA LEU A 39 2.58 -10.87 8.79
C LEU A 39 1.90 -10.94 10.17
N ILE A 40 0.61 -10.56 10.24
CA ILE A 40 -0.21 -10.65 11.46
C ILE A 40 -0.47 -12.11 11.85
N ASP A 41 -0.77 -12.97 10.87
CA ASP A 41 -0.97 -14.41 11.13
C ASP A 41 0.31 -15.03 11.70
N ARG A 42 1.47 -14.68 11.12
CA ARG A 42 2.77 -15.13 11.63
C ARG A 42 3.09 -14.58 13.01
N SER A 43 2.76 -13.31 13.30
CA SER A 43 2.96 -12.75 14.65
C SER A 43 2.10 -13.45 15.69
N ARG A 44 0.85 -13.80 15.36
CA ARG A 44 -0.05 -14.54 16.25
C ARG A 44 0.48 -15.94 16.57
N VAL A 45 0.92 -16.69 15.55
CA VAL A 45 1.48 -18.03 15.76
C VAL A 45 2.72 -17.98 16.66
N LEU A 46 3.55 -16.94 16.52
CA LEU A 46 4.73 -16.76 17.36
C LEU A 46 4.36 -16.37 18.80
N GLU A 47 3.34 -15.52 18.98
CA GLU A 47 2.81 -15.14 20.29
C GLU A 47 2.20 -16.35 21.02
N ASP A 48 1.46 -17.22 20.33
CA ASP A 48 0.90 -18.45 20.90
C ASP A 48 1.99 -19.44 21.32
N ARG A 49 3.09 -19.53 20.57
CA ARG A 49 4.28 -20.32 20.97
C ARG A 49 4.98 -19.73 22.19
N LEU A 50 5.07 -18.40 22.28
CA LEU A 50 5.63 -17.71 23.43
C LEU A 50 4.83 -17.95 24.72
N LYS A 51 3.49 -18.01 24.61
CA LYS A 51 2.60 -18.36 25.74
C LYS A 51 2.80 -19.79 26.21
N ALA A 52 3.21 -20.70 25.34
CA ALA A 52 3.48 -22.10 25.67
C ALA A 52 4.87 -22.32 26.30
N GLN A 53 5.90 -21.58 25.87
CA GLN A 53 7.24 -21.58 26.49
C GLN A 53 7.81 -20.16 26.52
N PRO A 54 7.92 -19.52 27.69
CA PRO A 54 8.43 -18.16 27.83
C PRO A 54 9.97 -18.15 27.78
N GLU A 55 10.53 -18.09 26.58
CA GLU A 55 11.97 -17.86 26.36
C GLU A 55 12.24 -16.36 26.07
N ASN A 56 13.20 -15.75 26.77
CA ASN A 56 13.49 -14.31 26.70
C ASN A 56 13.90 -13.79 25.32
N ASP A 57 14.53 -14.62 24.47
CA ASP A 57 14.93 -14.24 23.10
C ASP A 57 13.75 -14.02 22.16
N CYS A 58 12.62 -14.63 22.49
CA CYS A 58 11.46 -14.72 21.62
C CYS A 58 10.55 -13.45 21.74
N VAL A 59 10.69 -12.69 22.84
CA VAL A 59 10.05 -11.37 23.05
C VAL A 59 10.66 -10.28 22.17
N GLY A 60 11.99 -10.31 21.96
CA GLY A 60 12.70 -9.35 21.10
C GLY A 60 12.32 -9.50 19.62
N GLU A 61 12.12 -10.74 19.17
CA GLU A 61 11.70 -11.04 17.79
C GLU A 61 10.26 -10.60 17.52
N LEU A 62 9.35 -10.72 18.50
CA LEU A 62 7.97 -10.22 18.43
C LEU A 62 7.90 -8.70 18.30
N CYS A 63 8.72 -7.94 19.05
CA CYS A 63 8.79 -6.48 18.91
C CYS A 63 9.26 -6.04 17.51
N SER A 64 10.22 -6.77 16.93
CA SER A 64 10.69 -6.53 15.56
C SER A 64 9.60 -6.80 14.52
N LEU A 65 8.79 -7.84 14.71
CA LEU A 65 7.65 -8.15 13.84
C LEU A 65 6.55 -7.08 13.91
N TYR A 66 6.27 -6.55 15.10
CA TYR A 66 5.25 -5.52 15.31
C TYR A 66 5.64 -4.19 14.65
N TYR A 67 6.93 -3.81 14.72
CA TYR A 67 7.44 -2.63 14.02
C TYR A 67 7.25 -2.75 12.50
N ARG A 68 7.49 -3.93 11.93
CA ARG A 68 7.28 -4.20 10.49
C ARG A 68 5.80 -4.09 10.10
N ALA A 69 4.88 -4.59 10.92
CA ALA A 69 3.44 -4.45 10.68
C ALA A 69 3.02 -2.98 10.64
N ARG A 70 3.60 -2.13 11.50
CA ARG A 70 3.33 -0.69 11.52
C ARG A 70 3.79 0.01 10.23
N LEU A 71 4.95 -0.35 9.69
CA LEU A 71 5.43 0.18 8.40
C LEU A 71 4.48 -0.16 7.24
N ILE A 72 3.96 -1.39 7.20
CA ILE A 72 2.98 -1.81 6.17
C ILE A 72 1.69 -1.01 6.32
N ASN A 73 1.22 -0.82 7.55
CA ASN A 73 0.00 -0.08 7.82
C ASN A 73 0.12 1.38 7.35
N VAL A 74 1.29 2.02 7.52
CA VAL A 74 1.54 3.36 6.97
C VAL A 74 1.46 3.35 5.43
N GLY A 75 2.06 2.37 4.77
CA GLY A 75 1.94 2.20 3.31
C GLY A 75 0.50 2.03 2.83
N ILE A 76 -0.31 1.23 3.54
CA ILE A 76 -1.75 1.05 3.25
C ILE A 76 -2.49 2.37 3.41
N THR A 77 -2.28 3.09 4.52
CA THR A 77 -2.97 4.38 4.75
C THR A 77 -2.62 5.41 3.67
N ALA A 78 -1.36 5.49 3.22
CA ALA A 78 -0.95 6.36 2.13
C ALA A 78 -1.58 5.95 0.79
N SER A 79 -1.65 4.65 0.49
CA SER A 79 -2.31 4.12 -0.70
C SER A 79 -3.81 4.40 -0.71
N THR A 80 -4.50 4.21 0.43
CA THR A 80 -5.92 4.52 0.59
C THR A 80 -6.19 6.02 0.46
N ALA A 81 -5.32 6.87 1.04
CA ALA A 81 -5.41 8.32 0.90
C ALA A 81 -5.26 8.76 -0.56
N CYS A 82 -4.32 8.17 -1.32
CA CYS A 82 -4.22 8.38 -2.76
C CYS A 82 -5.53 8.00 -3.47
N GLY A 83 -6.08 6.81 -3.21
CA GLY A 83 -7.34 6.37 -3.81
C GLY A 83 -8.49 7.35 -3.54
N LEU A 84 -8.63 7.82 -2.30
CA LEU A 84 -9.63 8.82 -1.91
C LEU A 84 -9.44 10.15 -2.65
N LEU A 85 -8.20 10.65 -2.77
CA LEU A 85 -7.91 11.88 -3.51
C LEU A 85 -8.28 11.75 -4.99
N ILE A 86 -8.02 10.59 -5.59
CA ILE A 86 -8.39 10.32 -6.99
C ILE A 86 -9.91 10.22 -7.17
N CYS A 87 -10.65 9.62 -6.23
CA CYS A 87 -12.11 9.65 -6.23
C CYS A 87 -12.65 11.09 -6.19
N VAL A 88 -12.04 11.96 -5.38
CA VAL A 88 -12.40 13.38 -5.29
C VAL A 88 -12.11 14.10 -6.60
N VAL A 89 -10.95 13.85 -7.23
CA VAL A 89 -10.59 14.39 -8.55
C VAL A 89 -11.62 14.01 -9.61
N ILE A 90 -12.03 12.73 -9.66
CA ILE A 90 -13.04 12.27 -10.62
C ILE A 90 -14.38 12.98 -10.37
N ALA A 91 -14.83 13.10 -9.11
CA ALA A 91 -16.05 13.81 -8.78
C ALA A 91 -15.98 15.30 -9.17
N MET A 92 -14.84 15.96 -8.96
CA MET A 92 -14.63 17.36 -9.34
C MET A 92 -14.59 17.57 -10.86
N LEU A 93 -14.06 16.63 -11.64
CA LEU A 93 -14.07 16.71 -13.11
C LEU A 93 -15.51 16.72 -13.65
N PHE A 94 -16.37 15.83 -13.15
CA PHE A 94 -17.78 15.82 -13.54
C PHE A 94 -18.56 17.06 -13.03
N LEU A 95 -18.23 17.57 -11.84
CA LEU A 95 -18.85 18.80 -11.33
C LEU A 95 -18.41 20.05 -12.12
N GLY A 96 -17.12 20.15 -12.47
CA GLY A 96 -16.58 21.26 -13.25
C GLY A 96 -17.23 21.35 -14.62
N ASP A 97 -17.33 20.21 -15.30
CA ASP A 97 -17.97 20.10 -16.63
C ASP A 97 -19.46 20.50 -16.61
N THR A 98 -20.18 20.18 -15.53
CA THR A 98 -21.62 20.48 -15.41
C THR A 98 -21.94 21.90 -14.93
N THR A 99 -20.97 22.63 -14.35
CA THR A 99 -21.25 23.90 -13.66
C THR A 99 -20.47 25.12 -14.17
N ASP A 100 -19.59 24.98 -15.17
CA ASP A 100 -18.72 26.07 -15.70
C ASP A 100 -17.89 26.78 -14.59
N LEU A 101 -17.68 26.11 -13.44
CA LEU A 101 -16.84 26.66 -12.37
C LEU A 101 -15.35 26.45 -12.70
N PRO A 102 -14.47 27.44 -12.42
CA PRO A 102 -13.02 27.30 -12.58
C PRO A 102 -12.42 26.44 -11.46
N LEU A 103 -12.73 25.14 -11.48
CA LEU A 103 -12.26 24.13 -10.52
C LEU A 103 -10.89 23.52 -10.91
N ASP A 104 -10.38 23.83 -12.10
CA ASP A 104 -9.16 23.26 -12.68
C ASP A 104 -7.97 23.29 -11.73
N GLN A 105 -7.75 24.41 -11.03
CA GLN A 105 -6.62 24.56 -10.11
C GLN A 105 -6.75 23.64 -8.88
N TYR A 106 -7.96 23.41 -8.38
CA TYR A 106 -8.22 22.50 -7.26
C TYR A 106 -8.06 21.04 -7.68
N ILE A 107 -8.55 20.68 -8.87
CA ILE A 107 -8.39 19.35 -9.46
C ILE A 107 -6.90 19.03 -9.61
N ALA A 108 -6.13 19.96 -10.18
CA ALA A 108 -4.68 19.81 -10.33
C ALA A 108 -3.96 19.62 -8.98
N LEU A 109 -4.33 20.42 -7.96
CA LEU A 109 -3.74 20.31 -6.63
C LEU A 109 -4.05 18.95 -5.96
N CYS A 110 -5.30 18.51 -6.01
CA CYS A 110 -5.71 17.20 -5.48
C CYS A 110 -5.03 16.04 -6.23
N PHE A 111 -4.89 16.14 -7.55
CA PHE A 111 -4.23 15.13 -8.36
C PHE A 111 -2.74 15.01 -8.01
N VAL A 112 -2.02 16.14 -7.92
CA VAL A 112 -0.61 16.15 -7.50
C VAL A 112 -0.46 15.62 -6.07
N GLY A 113 -1.35 16.00 -5.16
CA GLY A 113 -1.40 15.44 -3.80
C GLY A 113 -1.58 13.92 -3.79
N GLY A 114 -2.47 13.40 -4.65
CA GLY A 114 -2.68 11.97 -4.86
C GLY A 114 -1.42 11.27 -5.37
N MET A 115 -0.75 11.83 -6.38
CA MET A 115 0.50 11.31 -6.92
C MET A 115 1.62 11.27 -5.86
N LEU A 116 1.73 12.30 -5.02
CA LEU A 116 2.69 12.31 -3.91
C LEU A 116 2.37 11.23 -2.88
N ALA A 117 1.10 11.05 -2.52
CA ALA A 117 0.67 9.97 -1.63
C ALA A 117 0.98 8.59 -2.23
N LEU A 118 0.82 8.42 -3.54
CA LEU A 118 1.17 7.19 -4.25
C LEU A 118 2.68 6.92 -4.22
N ILE A 119 3.51 7.94 -4.44
CA ILE A 119 4.97 7.83 -4.34
C ILE A 119 5.36 7.38 -2.94
N VAL A 120 4.78 7.99 -1.90
CA VAL A 120 5.02 7.60 -0.50
C VAL A 120 4.62 6.13 -0.28
N ALA A 121 3.46 5.69 -0.78
CA ALA A 121 3.03 4.30 -0.69
C ALA A 121 4.03 3.33 -1.36
N PHE A 122 4.55 3.67 -2.54
CA PHE A 122 5.58 2.88 -3.22
C PHE A 122 6.92 2.84 -2.46
N VAL A 123 7.34 3.96 -1.86
CA VAL A 123 8.56 3.99 -1.04
C VAL A 123 8.41 3.08 0.19
N TYR A 124 7.28 3.12 0.88
CA TYR A 124 7.01 2.22 2.00
C TYR A 124 6.98 0.75 1.57
N PHE A 125 6.36 0.46 0.42
CA PHE A 125 6.36 -0.88 -0.15
C PHE A 125 7.76 -1.37 -0.51
N MET A 126 8.58 -0.55 -1.15
CA MET A 126 9.96 -0.89 -1.49
C MET A 126 10.78 -1.17 -0.22
N ARG A 127 10.61 -0.35 0.83
CA ARG A 127 11.28 -0.57 2.12
C ARG A 127 10.86 -1.90 2.76
N GLU A 128 9.58 -2.28 2.69
CA GLU A 128 9.12 -3.58 3.18
C GLU A 128 9.78 -4.75 2.43
N ILE A 129 9.82 -4.68 1.09
CA ILE A 129 10.45 -5.73 0.27
C ILE A 129 11.93 -5.91 0.63
N LEU A 130 12.66 -4.80 0.77
CA LEU A 130 14.10 -4.85 1.10
C LEU A 130 14.35 -5.52 2.46
N ILE A 131 13.54 -5.19 3.47
CA ILE A 131 13.62 -5.80 4.81
C ILE A 131 13.29 -7.29 4.75
N CYS A 132 12.30 -7.67 3.93
CA CYS A 132 11.91 -9.07 3.77
C CYS A 132 13.03 -9.89 3.11
N CYS A 133 13.65 -9.35 2.05
CA CYS A 133 14.80 -9.96 1.39
C CYS A 133 16.02 -10.10 2.31
N SER A 134 16.33 -9.08 3.12
CA SER A 134 17.45 -9.16 4.05
C SER A 134 17.24 -10.20 5.15
N PHE A 135 16.01 -10.31 5.67
CA PHE A 135 15.67 -11.31 6.70
C PHE A 135 15.77 -12.74 6.16
N MET A 136 15.25 -13.01 4.97
CA MET A 136 15.38 -14.34 4.35
C MET A 136 16.84 -14.73 4.16
N ARG A 137 17.69 -13.80 3.71
CA ARG A 137 19.12 -14.06 3.51
C ARG A 137 19.84 -14.36 4.83
N ALA A 138 19.52 -13.64 5.91
CA ALA A 138 20.08 -13.89 7.24
C ALA A 138 19.63 -15.24 7.81
N GLN A 139 18.38 -15.64 7.60
CA GLN A 139 17.86 -16.94 8.07
C GLN A 139 18.48 -18.11 7.29
N GLN A 140 18.69 -17.96 5.98
CA GLN A 140 19.35 -18.98 5.14
C GLN A 140 20.80 -19.23 5.59
N LEU A 141 21.56 -18.18 5.93
CA LEU A 141 22.93 -18.30 6.45
C LEU A 141 22.99 -19.12 7.75
N LYS A 142 22.10 -18.84 8.71
CA LYS A 142 22.04 -19.60 9.97
C LYS A 142 21.73 -21.09 9.75
N VAL A 143 20.86 -21.41 8.79
CA VAL A 143 20.53 -22.80 8.45
C VAL A 143 21.73 -23.53 7.83
N LEU A 144 22.50 -22.85 6.98
CA LEU A 144 23.72 -23.41 6.38
C LEU A 144 24.82 -23.64 7.42
N GLU A 145 25.02 -22.69 8.34
CA GLU A 145 25.95 -22.87 9.47
C GLU A 145 25.53 -24.03 10.38
N GLY A 146 24.23 -24.19 10.63
CA GLY A 146 23.69 -25.31 11.41
C GLY A 146 23.87 -26.68 10.75
N CYS A 147 23.71 -26.79 9.42
CA CYS A 147 24.02 -28.03 8.68
C CYS A 147 25.53 -28.34 8.63
N GLY A 148 26.39 -27.32 8.66
CA GLY A 148 27.84 -27.51 8.73
C GLY A 148 28.31 -28.02 10.10
N ALA A 149 27.63 -27.60 11.18
CA ALA A 149 27.98 -27.99 12.55
C ALA A 149 27.51 -29.40 12.95
N THR A 150 26.53 -29.98 12.26
CA THR A 150 26.05 -31.35 12.52
C THR A 150 26.74 -32.42 11.67
N ALA A 151 27.58 -32.02 10.72
CA ALA A 151 28.27 -32.90 9.78
C ALA A 151 29.77 -33.12 10.10
N GLY A 152 30.27 -32.61 11.23
CA GLY A 152 31.64 -32.83 11.73
C GLY A 152 31.64 -33.43 13.12
#